data_AF-A0A353ZQS9-F1
#
_entry.id   AF-A0A353ZQS9-F1
#
_cell.length_a   1.000
_cell.length_b   1.000
_cell.length_c   1.000
_cell.angle_alpha   90.00
_cell.angle_beta   90.00
_cell.angle_gamma   90.00
#
_symmetry.space_group_name_H-M   'P 1'
#
loop_
_entity.id
_entity.type
_entity.pdbx_description
1 polymer ?
#
loop_
_entity_poly.entity_id
_entity_poly.type
_entity_poly.pdbx_seq_one_letter_code
_entity_poly.pdbx_strand_id
1 'polypeptide(L)'
;MTTESAPRVTTDAKPSAPGSSRAPREADTPARGAGFTRRPRLQAKSVLKHAILISAAIIMIYPLLWMVVSSFRPSEDVFRAPGLWLTEAHLENYATGWNALTSPFSTYLLNSAIVVLGAIIGNLVSCSMAAYAFARLDFRGKKWMFAAMLVTIMLPIHVVIVPQYILFSQIGWVNTFAPLIVPKFLATDAFFTFLMVQFIRGIPKELDEAARIDGAGHPRIFLRIILPLMTPALATTTIFTFIWTWSDFFSQLIYLTSPNVFTVPVALRSFVDAQSSTDWGAMFAMSVVSLLPVFIAFLIGQKFLVKGIATTGIK
;
A
#
# COMPACT_ATOMS: atom_id res chain seq x y z
N MET A 1 -58.55 51.37 -26.66
CA MET A 1 -59.31 52.62 -26.83
C MET A 1 -59.58 53.15 -25.44
N THR A 2 -59.11 54.31 -24.97
CA THR A 2 -58.46 55.48 -25.59
C THR A 2 -58.01 56.37 -24.42
N THR A 3 -56.74 56.84 -24.47
CA THR A 3 -56.21 58.19 -24.10
C THR A 3 -56.49 58.77 -22.69
N GLU A 4 -55.64 59.53 -21.99
CA GLU A 4 -54.53 60.45 -22.33
C GLU A 4 -53.84 60.88 -20.99
N SER A 5 -52.51 60.84 -20.88
CA SER A 5 -51.55 61.97 -20.91
C SER A 5 -51.21 62.64 -19.56
N ALA A 6 -49.90 62.69 -19.30
CA ALA A 6 -49.23 63.41 -18.21
C ALA A 6 -48.99 64.90 -18.56
N PRO A 7 -48.46 65.71 -17.63
CA PRO A 7 -47.04 66.05 -17.73
C PRO A 7 -46.29 66.08 -16.38
N ARG A 8 -45.02 66.49 -16.47
CA ARG A 8 -43.83 66.06 -15.70
C ARG A 8 -43.09 67.32 -15.17
N VAL A 9 -42.10 67.11 -14.28
CA VAL A 9 -40.88 67.96 -14.02
C VAL A 9 -41.09 69.03 -12.91
N THR A 10 -40.24 69.26 -11.87
CA THR A 10 -38.77 69.14 -11.67
C THR A 10 -38.37 69.26 -10.17
N THR A 11 -37.28 68.57 -9.80
CA THR A 11 -36.14 68.92 -8.89
C THR A 11 -36.36 69.47 -7.47
N ASP A 12 -35.72 68.86 -6.46
CA ASP A 12 -34.32 69.22 -6.12
C ASP A 12 -33.62 68.29 -5.10
N ALA A 13 -32.30 68.44 -5.09
CA ALA A 13 -31.29 67.48 -4.68
C ALA A 13 -30.92 67.38 -3.18
N LYS A 14 -30.22 66.27 -2.90
CA LYS A 14 -29.50 65.80 -1.69
C LYS A 14 -28.50 66.83 -1.11
N PRO A 15 -27.99 66.65 0.13
CA PRO A 15 -26.72 65.93 0.27
C PRO A 15 -26.58 65.04 1.53
N SER A 16 -25.49 64.27 1.55
CA SER A 16 -25.17 63.14 2.44
C SER A 16 -23.88 63.33 3.25
N ALA A 17 -23.85 62.74 4.46
CA ALA A 17 -22.70 62.20 5.24
C ALA A 17 -21.75 63.22 5.93
N PRO A 18 -20.87 62.85 6.92
CA PRO A 18 -20.38 61.52 7.32
C PRO A 18 -20.24 61.24 8.85
N GLY A 19 -19.74 60.04 9.23
CA GLY A 19 -19.79 59.47 10.58
C GLY A 19 -18.59 59.68 11.53
N SER A 20 -18.62 59.00 12.70
CA SER A 20 -17.50 58.56 13.55
C SER A 20 -18.07 57.97 14.87
N SER A 21 -17.90 56.68 15.17
CA SER A 21 -16.84 56.07 16.01
C SER A 21 -16.73 56.63 17.44
N ARG A 22 -17.17 55.86 18.45
CA ARG A 22 -16.46 55.56 19.72
C ARG A 22 -17.34 54.79 20.74
N ALA A 23 -16.98 53.54 21.01
CA ALA A 23 -17.03 52.98 22.37
C ALA A 23 -15.64 53.22 23.02
N PRO A 24 -15.45 53.28 24.37
CA PRO A 24 -15.38 52.05 25.18
C PRO A 24 -15.62 52.15 26.73
N ARG A 25 -15.55 50.98 27.40
CA ARG A 25 -15.30 50.61 28.83
C ARG A 25 -16.51 50.50 29.79
N GLU A 26 -16.89 49.30 30.27
CA GLU A 26 -16.29 48.46 31.35
C GLU A 26 -16.33 49.17 32.73
N ALA A 27 -16.80 48.61 33.84
CA ALA A 27 -17.07 47.23 34.23
C ALA A 27 -17.98 47.20 35.47
N ASP A 28 -18.69 46.09 35.69
CA ASP A 28 -18.77 45.49 37.01
C ASP A 28 -18.91 43.96 36.88
N THR A 29 -18.00 43.25 37.54
CA THR A 29 -17.91 41.78 37.69
C THR A 29 -17.28 41.62 39.06
N PRO A 30 -17.79 40.78 39.99
CA PRO A 30 -17.59 39.34 39.83
C PRO A 30 -18.59 38.39 40.53
N ALA A 31 -18.85 37.25 39.90
CA ALA A 31 -19.09 36.00 40.64
C ALA A 31 -18.60 34.80 39.82
N ARG A 32 -17.40 34.34 40.21
CA ARG A 32 -16.79 33.08 39.81
C ARG A 32 -17.72 31.91 40.14
N GLY A 33 -18.15 31.20 39.10
CA GLY A 33 -18.72 29.86 39.19
C GLY A 33 -18.08 28.98 38.14
N ALA A 34 -16.76 28.79 38.22
CA ALA A 34 -16.04 27.78 37.45
C ALA A 34 -16.51 26.38 37.91
N GLY A 35 -17.66 25.95 37.40
CA GLY A 35 -18.09 24.56 37.46
C GLY A 35 -17.21 23.73 36.55
N PHE A 36 -16.03 23.34 37.05
CA PHE A 36 -15.24 22.24 36.49
C PHE A 36 -16.00 20.93 36.77
N THR A 37 -17.16 20.76 36.15
CA THR A 37 -17.95 19.53 36.26
C THR A 37 -17.27 18.46 35.41
N ARG A 38 -16.27 17.83 36.04
CA ARG A 38 -15.88 16.42 35.92
C ARG A 38 -16.53 15.70 34.72
N ARG A 39 -15.74 15.50 33.64
CA ARG A 39 -15.95 14.46 32.60
C ARG A 39 -15.08 13.18 32.84
N PRO A 40 -15.01 12.56 34.04
CA PRO A 40 -14.12 11.43 34.30
C PRO A 40 -14.56 10.18 33.54
N ARG A 41 -15.85 10.02 33.23
CA ARG A 41 -16.37 8.86 32.47
C ARG A 41 -15.92 8.81 31.01
N LEU A 42 -15.69 9.98 30.38
CA LEU A 42 -15.17 10.04 29.00
C LEU A 42 -13.65 9.84 28.96
N GLN A 43 -12.95 10.33 29.98
CA GLN A 43 -11.51 10.11 30.14
C GLN A 43 -11.18 8.67 30.50
N ALA A 44 -11.93 8.02 31.42
CA ALA A 44 -11.73 6.62 31.78
C ALA A 44 -11.96 5.67 30.59
N LYS A 45 -12.98 5.92 29.75
CA LYS A 45 -13.20 5.17 28.50
C LYS A 45 -12.07 5.36 27.49
N SER A 46 -11.53 6.58 27.39
CA SER A 46 -10.36 6.87 26.53
C SER A 46 -9.12 6.14 27.04
N VAL A 47 -8.82 6.23 28.34
CA VAL A 47 -7.67 5.57 28.96
C VAL A 47 -7.78 4.06 28.81
N LEU A 48 -8.95 3.46 29.05
CA LEU A 48 -9.18 2.03 28.85
C LEU A 48 -8.98 1.62 27.38
N LYS A 49 -9.47 2.42 26.42
CA LYS A 49 -9.26 2.17 24.99
C LYS A 49 -7.77 2.21 24.64
N HIS A 50 -7.03 3.21 25.10
CA HIS A 50 -5.59 3.31 24.85
C HIS A 50 -4.82 2.16 25.53
N ALA A 51 -5.18 1.78 26.75
CA ALA A 51 -4.58 0.65 27.44
C ALA A 51 -4.78 -0.65 26.65
N ILE A 52 -6.00 -0.95 26.19
CA ILE A 52 -6.29 -2.13 25.36
C ILE A 52 -5.48 -2.09 24.06
N LEU A 53 -5.43 -0.94 23.38
CA LEU A 53 -4.67 -0.80 22.12
C LEU A 53 -3.17 -0.98 22.33
N ILE A 54 -2.61 -0.42 23.42
CA ILE A 54 -1.19 -0.58 23.75
C ILE A 54 -0.88 -2.03 24.11
N SER A 55 -1.71 -2.69 24.92
CA SER A 55 -1.54 -4.09 25.27
C SER A 55 -1.61 -4.99 24.02
N ALA A 56 -2.59 -4.76 23.14
CA ALA A 56 -2.68 -5.48 21.87
C ALA A 56 -1.44 -5.25 20.99
N ALA A 57 -0.96 -4.01 20.90
CA ALA A 57 0.25 -3.67 20.15
C ALA A 57 1.50 -4.39 20.72
N ILE A 58 1.67 -4.40 22.05
CA ILE A 58 2.77 -5.12 22.71
C ILE A 58 2.71 -6.62 22.38
N ILE A 59 1.53 -7.24 22.48
CA ILE A 59 1.35 -8.66 22.17
C ILE A 59 1.70 -8.95 20.71
N MET A 60 1.30 -8.08 19.77
CA MET A 60 1.61 -8.25 18.34
C MET A 60 3.10 -8.02 18.02
N ILE A 61 3.76 -7.09 18.71
CA ILE A 61 5.16 -6.73 18.48
C ILE A 61 6.10 -7.73 19.17
N TYR A 62 5.65 -8.41 20.22
CA TYR A 62 6.48 -9.35 20.99
C TYR A 62 7.19 -10.41 20.14
N PRO A 63 6.55 -11.13 19.20
CA PRO A 63 7.24 -12.11 18.35
C PRO A 63 8.34 -11.49 17.49
N LEU A 64 8.16 -10.24 17.03
CA LEU A 64 9.17 -9.52 16.25
C LEU A 64 10.35 -9.11 17.13
N LEU A 65 10.08 -8.62 18.35
CA LEU A 65 11.14 -8.31 19.31
C LEU A 65 11.91 -9.56 19.71
N TRP A 66 11.21 -10.67 19.94
CA TRP A 66 11.82 -11.95 20.24
C TRP A 66 12.68 -12.43 19.08
N MET A 67 12.22 -12.29 17.84
CA MET A 67 13.00 -12.63 16.65
C MET A 67 14.28 -11.78 16.54
N VAL A 68 14.19 -10.48 16.79
CA VAL A 68 15.35 -9.56 16.79
C VAL A 68 16.31 -9.89 17.94
N VAL A 69 15.81 -10.22 19.13
CA VAL A 69 16.67 -10.63 20.25
C VAL A 69 17.36 -11.96 19.92
N SER A 70 16.62 -12.92 19.36
CA SER A 70 17.13 -14.23 18.98
C SER A 70 18.20 -14.17 17.89
N SER A 71 18.22 -13.14 17.03
CA SER A 71 19.29 -12.98 16.04
C SER A 71 20.66 -12.65 16.64
N PHE A 72 20.72 -12.22 17.91
CA PHE A 72 21.98 -11.97 18.62
C PHE A 72 22.35 -13.08 19.60
N ARG A 73 21.65 -14.21 19.61
CA ARG A 73 21.92 -15.34 20.51
C ARG A 73 22.77 -16.42 19.85
N PRO A 74 23.53 -17.20 20.64
CA PRO A 74 24.06 -18.48 20.18
C PRO A 74 22.92 -19.39 19.73
N SER A 75 23.13 -20.13 18.63
CA SER A 75 22.10 -20.98 18.01
C SER A 75 21.55 -22.07 18.92
N GLU A 76 22.35 -22.53 19.88
CA GLU A 76 21.97 -23.52 20.90
C GLU A 76 21.04 -22.99 22.00
N ASP A 77 21.04 -21.67 22.22
CA ASP A 77 20.30 -21.02 23.30
C ASP A 77 18.98 -20.38 22.85
N VAL A 78 18.78 -20.24 21.54
CA VAL A 78 17.60 -19.58 20.94
C VAL A 78 16.28 -20.15 21.49
N PHE A 79 16.15 -21.46 21.64
CA PHE A 79 14.93 -22.11 22.17
C PHE A 79 15.00 -22.43 23.67
N ARG A 80 16.14 -22.23 24.32
CA ARG A 80 16.32 -22.51 25.76
C ARG A 80 15.92 -21.31 26.63
N ALA A 81 16.07 -20.08 26.11
CA ALA A 81 15.77 -18.85 26.85
C ALA A 81 14.67 -18.02 26.15
N PRO A 82 13.37 -18.20 26.43
CA PRO A 82 12.30 -17.50 25.72
C PRO A 82 12.14 -15.99 26.06
N GLY A 83 12.98 -15.43 26.94
CA GLY A 83 12.89 -14.02 27.35
C GLY A 83 13.37 -13.02 26.28
N LEU A 84 13.24 -11.72 26.55
CA LEU A 84 13.80 -10.63 25.71
C LEU A 84 15.17 -10.15 26.20
N TRP A 85 15.66 -10.67 27.33
CA TRP A 85 16.95 -10.31 27.89
C TRP A 85 18.09 -11.01 27.14
N LEU A 86 19.15 -10.25 26.90
CA LEU A 86 20.42 -10.73 26.35
C LEU A 86 21.49 -10.65 27.43
N THR A 87 22.23 -11.75 27.59
CA THR A 87 23.42 -11.80 28.45
C THR A 87 24.64 -11.33 27.67
N GLU A 88 24.78 -11.80 26.42
CA GLU A 88 25.84 -11.46 25.47
C GLU A 88 25.25 -11.32 24.07
N ALA A 89 25.81 -10.44 23.23
CA ALA A 89 25.30 -10.15 21.89
C ALA A 89 26.26 -10.68 20.81
N HIS A 90 25.82 -11.69 20.06
CA HIS A 90 26.56 -12.34 18.98
C HIS A 90 26.23 -11.69 17.63
N LEU A 91 26.92 -10.59 17.33
CA LEU A 91 26.83 -9.91 16.04
C LEU A 91 27.38 -10.76 14.88
N GLU A 92 28.23 -11.74 15.17
CA GLU A 92 28.75 -12.68 14.17
C GLU A 92 27.65 -13.42 13.41
N ASN A 93 26.48 -13.64 14.00
CA ASN A 93 25.33 -14.27 13.33
C ASN A 93 24.95 -13.56 12.02
N TYR A 94 25.13 -12.24 11.95
CA TYR A 94 24.89 -11.48 10.73
C TYR A 94 25.97 -11.75 9.67
N ALA A 95 27.25 -11.80 10.05
CA ALA A 95 28.35 -12.09 9.13
C ALA A 95 28.34 -13.55 8.65
N THR A 96 28.08 -14.48 9.57
CA THR A 96 27.88 -15.91 9.30
C THR A 96 26.68 -16.09 8.39
N GLY A 97 25.50 -15.58 8.76
CA GLY A 97 24.29 -15.69 7.95
C GLY A 97 24.42 -15.04 6.57
N TRP A 98 25.20 -13.97 6.44
CA TRP A 98 25.44 -13.33 5.15
C TRP A 98 26.16 -14.26 4.15
N ASN A 99 26.96 -15.21 4.63
CA ASN A 99 27.77 -16.11 3.80
C ASN A 99 27.48 -17.61 4.04
N ALA A 100 26.45 -17.94 4.82
CA ALA A 100 26.14 -19.31 5.24
C ALA A 100 25.60 -20.20 4.11
N LEU A 101 25.02 -19.59 3.08
CA LEU A 101 24.41 -20.29 1.95
C LEU A 101 25.34 -20.32 0.74
N THR A 102 24.93 -21.04 -0.31
CA THR A 102 25.68 -21.17 -1.58
C THR A 102 26.07 -19.83 -2.21
N SER A 103 25.28 -18.77 -1.96
CA SER A 103 25.59 -17.42 -2.40
C SER A 103 25.45 -16.44 -1.24
N PRO A 104 26.18 -15.31 -1.25
CA PRO A 104 26.00 -14.28 -0.25
C PRO A 104 24.55 -13.78 -0.22
N PHE A 105 24.09 -13.36 0.95
CA PHE A 105 22.69 -12.95 1.14
C PHE A 105 22.29 -11.74 0.28
N SER A 106 23.26 -10.92 -0.14
CA SER A 106 23.06 -9.85 -1.12
C SER A 106 22.50 -10.35 -2.45
N THR A 107 22.88 -11.54 -2.92
CA THR A 107 22.35 -12.14 -4.14
C THR A 107 20.85 -12.40 -4.01
N TYR A 108 20.40 -12.93 -2.88
CA TYR A 108 18.97 -13.21 -2.63
C TYR A 108 18.16 -11.92 -2.49
N LEU A 109 18.74 -10.90 -1.83
CA LEU A 109 18.15 -9.56 -1.75
C LEU A 109 17.98 -8.95 -3.15
N LEU A 110 19.00 -9.05 -4.01
CA LEU A 110 18.95 -8.55 -5.38
C LEU A 110 17.92 -9.31 -6.23
N ASN A 111 17.91 -10.63 -6.15
CA ASN A 111 16.92 -11.47 -6.83
C ASN A 111 15.49 -11.08 -6.43
N SER A 112 15.24 -10.90 -5.13
CA SER A 112 13.94 -10.48 -4.61
C SER A 112 13.57 -9.07 -5.10
N ALA A 113 14.53 -8.15 -5.11
CA ALA A 113 14.33 -6.81 -5.64
C ALA A 113 13.99 -6.83 -7.14
N ILE A 114 14.66 -7.65 -7.95
CA ILE A 114 14.38 -7.81 -9.38
C ILE A 114 12.94 -8.30 -9.59
N VAL A 115 12.55 -9.36 -8.87
CA VAL A 115 11.20 -9.94 -8.96
C VAL A 115 10.14 -8.92 -8.56
N VAL A 116 10.35 -8.23 -7.44
CA VAL A 116 9.41 -7.22 -6.93
C VAL A 116 9.30 -6.01 -7.85
N LEU A 117 10.41 -5.45 -8.31
CA LEU A 117 10.40 -4.30 -9.23
C LEU A 117 9.77 -4.67 -10.57
N GLY A 118 10.08 -5.85 -11.10
CA GLY A 118 9.45 -6.38 -12.31
C GLY A 118 7.93 -6.52 -12.15
N ALA A 119 7.48 -7.08 -11.01
CA ALA A 119 6.06 -7.22 -10.71
C ALA A 119 5.35 -5.86 -10.55
N ILE A 120 5.98 -4.89 -9.87
CA ILE A 120 5.45 -3.53 -9.72
C ILE A 120 5.28 -2.87 -11.08
N ILE A 121 6.32 -2.89 -11.93
CA ILE A 121 6.24 -2.29 -13.26
C ILE A 121 5.15 -2.98 -14.09
N GLY A 122 5.14 -4.31 -14.11
CA GLY A 122 4.14 -5.10 -14.81
C GLY A 122 2.72 -4.73 -14.40
N ASN A 123 2.44 -4.72 -13.10
CA ASN A 123 1.12 -4.37 -12.56
C ASN A 123 0.74 -2.92 -12.82
N LEU A 124 1.64 -1.96 -12.58
CA LEU A 124 1.34 -0.54 -12.80
C LEU A 124 1.03 -0.26 -14.26
N VAL A 125 1.77 -0.83 -15.20
CA VAL A 125 1.53 -0.64 -16.64
C VAL A 125 0.25 -1.35 -17.06
N SER A 126 0.15 -2.67 -16.82
CA SER A 126 -0.93 -3.48 -17.36
C SER A 126 -2.28 -3.16 -16.70
N CYS A 127 -2.32 -3.05 -15.37
CA CYS A 127 -3.57 -2.83 -14.64
C CYS A 127 -4.09 -1.41 -14.85
N SER A 128 -3.22 -0.39 -14.96
CA SER A 128 -3.67 0.98 -15.22
C SER A 128 -4.23 1.14 -16.63
N MET A 129 -3.60 0.51 -17.64
CA MET A 129 -4.11 0.49 -19.02
C MET A 129 -5.44 -0.26 -19.12
N ALA A 130 -5.53 -1.45 -18.52
CA ALA A 130 -6.77 -2.22 -18.47
C ALA A 130 -7.88 -1.45 -17.75
N ALA A 131 -7.55 -0.81 -16.63
CA ALA A 131 -8.50 -0.01 -15.86
C ALA A 131 -8.99 1.21 -16.64
N TYR A 132 -8.10 1.91 -17.35
CA TYR A 132 -8.49 3.02 -18.22
C TYR A 132 -9.45 2.55 -19.32
N ALA A 133 -9.18 1.41 -19.95
CA ALA A 133 -10.07 0.84 -20.95
C ALA A 133 -11.46 0.55 -20.35
N PHE A 134 -11.55 -0.13 -19.20
CA PHE A 134 -12.83 -0.42 -18.54
C PHE A 134 -13.56 0.81 -18.00
N ALA A 135 -12.84 1.88 -17.64
CA ALA A 135 -13.43 3.08 -17.08
C ALA A 135 -13.84 4.12 -18.13
N ARG A 136 -13.10 4.25 -19.23
CA ARG A 136 -13.25 5.36 -20.20
C ARG A 136 -13.59 4.93 -21.63
N LEU A 137 -13.20 3.73 -22.06
CA LEU A 137 -13.49 3.26 -23.41
C LEU A 137 -14.83 2.52 -23.43
N ASP A 138 -15.59 2.72 -24.50
CA ASP A 138 -16.76 1.90 -24.80
C ASP A 138 -16.40 0.93 -25.91
N PHE A 139 -16.42 -0.36 -25.59
CA PHE A 139 -16.07 -1.44 -26.50
C PHE A 139 -17.06 -2.60 -26.32
N ARG A 140 -17.21 -3.39 -27.38
CA ARG A 140 -18.13 -4.53 -27.41
C ARG A 140 -17.66 -5.59 -26.41
N GLY A 141 -18.56 -6.06 -25.55
CA GLY A 141 -18.25 -7.06 -24.52
C GLY A 141 -17.73 -6.51 -23.19
N LYS A 142 -17.59 -5.18 -23.04
CA LYS A 142 -17.10 -4.52 -21.81
C LYS A 142 -17.70 -5.04 -20.51
N LYS A 143 -19.03 -5.19 -20.45
CA LYS A 143 -19.72 -5.69 -19.24
C LYS A 143 -19.34 -7.14 -18.92
N TRP A 144 -19.24 -7.99 -19.94
CA TRP A 144 -18.90 -9.41 -19.79
C TRP A 144 -17.45 -9.57 -19.38
N MET A 145 -16.51 -8.87 -20.04
CA MET A 145 -15.09 -8.90 -19.67
C MET A 145 -14.84 -8.34 -18.27
N PHE A 146 -15.58 -7.29 -17.87
CA PHE A 146 -15.49 -6.76 -16.51
C PHE A 146 -16.01 -7.77 -15.48
N ALA A 147 -17.12 -8.46 -15.77
CA ALA A 147 -17.62 -9.52 -14.91
C ALA A 147 -16.67 -10.71 -14.83
N ALA A 148 -16.08 -11.15 -15.95
CA ALA A 148 -15.08 -12.21 -15.99
C ALA A 148 -13.85 -11.85 -15.13
N MET A 149 -13.35 -10.61 -15.22
CA MET A 149 -12.27 -10.11 -14.37
C MET A 149 -12.64 -10.12 -12.87
N LEU A 150 -13.89 -9.81 -12.51
CA LEU A 150 -14.32 -9.92 -11.11
C LEU A 150 -14.35 -11.36 -10.61
N VAL A 151 -14.78 -12.31 -11.45
CA VAL A 151 -14.82 -13.74 -11.11
C VAL A 151 -13.41 -14.29 -10.85
N THR A 152 -12.40 -13.84 -11.60
CA THR A 152 -11.02 -14.32 -11.39
C THR A 152 -10.43 -13.89 -10.03
N ILE A 153 -10.94 -12.83 -9.40
CA ILE A 153 -10.52 -12.44 -8.03
C ILE A 153 -10.89 -13.53 -7.00
N MET A 154 -11.97 -14.28 -7.25
CA MET A 154 -12.43 -15.34 -6.35
C MET A 154 -11.66 -16.65 -6.52
N LEU A 155 -10.84 -16.77 -7.56
CA LEU A 155 -10.15 -18.00 -7.88
C LEU A 155 -8.92 -18.17 -6.96
N PRO A 156 -8.82 -19.27 -6.19
CA PRO A 156 -7.67 -19.51 -5.33
C PRO A 156 -6.43 -19.83 -6.18
N ILE A 157 -5.33 -19.10 -5.94
CA ILE A 157 -4.07 -19.23 -6.69
C ILE A 157 -3.54 -20.68 -6.69
N HIS A 158 -3.76 -21.43 -5.61
CA HIS A 158 -3.32 -22.81 -5.45
C HIS A 158 -3.94 -23.79 -6.45
N VAL A 159 -5.13 -23.49 -7.01
CA VAL A 159 -5.76 -24.36 -8.02
C VAL A 159 -5.13 -24.17 -9.40
N VAL A 160 -4.62 -22.98 -9.69
CA VAL A 160 -4.04 -22.64 -10.99
C VAL A 160 -2.53 -22.82 -11.03
N ILE A 161 -1.86 -22.94 -9.88
CA ILE A 161 -0.40 -23.04 -9.85
C ILE A 161 0.15 -24.31 -10.50
N VAL A 162 -0.53 -25.46 -10.36
CA VAL A 162 -0.12 -26.73 -10.99
C VAL A 162 -0.15 -26.64 -12.51
N PRO A 163 -1.27 -26.25 -13.16
CA PRO A 163 -1.29 -26.09 -14.61
C PRO A 163 -0.35 -24.98 -15.09
N GLN A 164 -0.18 -23.89 -14.33
CA GLN A 164 0.82 -22.87 -14.65
C GLN A 164 2.26 -23.40 -14.61
N TYR A 165 2.59 -24.22 -13.61
CA TYR A 165 3.90 -24.86 -13.54
C TYR A 165 4.16 -25.75 -14.75
N ILE A 166 3.18 -26.58 -15.15
CA ILE A 166 3.30 -27.43 -16.34
C ILE A 166 3.56 -26.56 -17.59
N LEU A 167 2.80 -25.48 -17.76
CA LEU A 167 2.98 -24.54 -18.87
C LEU A 167 4.40 -23.94 -18.88
N PHE A 168 4.85 -23.40 -17.76
CA PHE A 168 6.16 -22.76 -17.65
C PHE A 168 7.32 -23.76 -17.76
N SER A 169 7.11 -24.99 -17.32
CA SER A 169 8.07 -26.08 -17.51
C SER A 169 8.21 -26.44 -18.99
N GLN A 170 7.11 -26.52 -19.73
CA GLN A 170 7.10 -26.85 -21.16
C GLN A 170 7.81 -25.79 -22.00
N ILE A 171 7.69 -24.51 -21.64
CA ILE A 171 8.36 -23.40 -22.34
C ILE A 171 9.76 -23.07 -21.77
N GLY A 172 10.26 -23.86 -20.81
CA GLY A 172 11.60 -23.71 -20.26
C GLY A 172 11.82 -22.47 -19.37
N TRP A 173 10.76 -21.94 -18.74
CA TRP A 173 10.85 -20.77 -17.86
C TRP A 173 11.06 -21.12 -16.39
N VAL A 174 10.88 -22.38 -16.00
CA VAL A 174 11.20 -22.85 -14.64
C VAL A 174 12.69 -22.61 -14.37
N ASN A 175 13.01 -22.30 -13.12
CA ASN A 175 14.33 -21.89 -12.65
C ASN A 175 14.80 -20.51 -13.20
N THR A 176 13.85 -19.64 -13.54
CA THR A 176 14.08 -18.23 -13.90
C THR A 176 13.07 -17.32 -13.20
N PHE A 177 13.25 -15.99 -13.26
CA PHE A 177 12.26 -15.03 -12.73
C PHE A 177 11.06 -14.80 -13.66
N ALA A 178 11.08 -15.32 -14.90
CA ALA A 178 10.05 -15.02 -15.89
C ALA A 178 8.63 -15.44 -15.45
N PRO A 179 8.39 -16.63 -14.86
CA PRO A 179 7.07 -17.02 -14.36
C PRO A 179 6.49 -16.08 -13.30
N LEU A 180 7.36 -15.40 -12.55
CA LEU A 180 6.97 -14.50 -11.45
C LEU A 180 6.70 -13.07 -11.93
N ILE A 181 7.37 -12.64 -13.02
CA ILE A 181 7.34 -11.27 -13.52
C ILE A 181 6.40 -11.11 -14.73
N VAL A 182 6.58 -11.93 -15.78
CA VAL A 182 5.95 -11.71 -17.08
C VAL A 182 4.41 -11.73 -17.00
N PRO A 183 3.76 -12.63 -16.24
CA PRO A 183 2.30 -12.62 -16.12
C PRO A 183 1.73 -11.29 -15.60
N LYS A 184 2.50 -10.53 -14.79
CA LYS A 184 2.08 -9.23 -14.26
C LYS A 184 1.88 -8.19 -15.36
N PHE A 185 2.49 -8.35 -16.53
CA PHE A 185 2.26 -7.51 -17.70
C PHE A 185 0.96 -7.83 -18.46
N LEU A 186 0.25 -8.88 -18.07
CA LEU A 186 -1.01 -9.32 -18.68
C LEU A 186 -2.24 -8.95 -17.84
N ALA A 187 -2.09 -8.06 -16.85
CA ALA A 187 -3.14 -7.64 -15.93
C ALA A 187 -3.81 -8.82 -15.21
N THR A 188 -3.03 -9.83 -14.82
CA THR A 188 -3.52 -11.03 -14.11
C THR A 188 -3.99 -10.73 -12.69
N ASP A 189 -3.47 -9.66 -12.07
CA ASP A 189 -3.88 -9.20 -10.74
C ASP A 189 -5.17 -8.36 -10.82
N ALA A 190 -6.30 -9.05 -11.02
CA ALA A 190 -7.62 -8.46 -11.20
C ALA A 190 -8.03 -7.50 -10.08
N PHE A 191 -7.58 -7.72 -8.84
CA PHE A 191 -7.79 -6.79 -7.72
C PHE A 191 -7.25 -5.38 -8.01
N PHE A 192 -6.03 -5.26 -8.56
CA PHE A 192 -5.45 -3.95 -8.88
C PHE A 192 -6.15 -3.29 -10.06
N THR A 193 -6.51 -4.07 -11.08
CA THR A 193 -7.34 -3.56 -12.19
C THR A 193 -8.65 -3.01 -11.66
N PHE A 194 -9.35 -3.76 -10.81
CA PHE A 194 -10.61 -3.32 -10.20
C PHE A 194 -10.43 -2.06 -9.35
N LEU A 195 -9.44 -2.02 -8.46
CA LEU A 195 -9.13 -0.85 -7.62
C LEU A 195 -8.95 0.40 -8.48
N MET A 196 -8.14 0.30 -9.54
CA MET A 196 -7.87 1.40 -10.46
C MET A 196 -9.12 1.79 -11.26
N VAL A 197 -9.96 0.84 -11.67
CA VAL A 197 -11.25 1.15 -12.33
C VAL A 197 -12.13 1.99 -11.41
N GLN A 198 -12.26 1.61 -10.13
CA GLN A 198 -13.08 2.36 -9.18
C GLN A 198 -12.51 3.77 -8.97
N PHE A 199 -11.19 3.89 -8.88
CA PHE A 199 -10.54 5.19 -8.73
C PHE A 199 -10.76 6.08 -9.96
N ILE A 200 -10.51 5.57 -11.17
CA ILE A 200 -10.68 6.35 -12.42
C ILE A 200 -12.14 6.77 -12.60
N ARG A 201 -13.11 5.94 -12.22
CA ARG A 201 -14.53 6.31 -12.27
C ARG A 201 -14.90 7.47 -11.34
N GLY A 202 -14.16 7.67 -10.25
CA GLY A 202 -14.32 8.82 -9.37
C GLY A 202 -13.74 10.13 -9.92
N ILE A 203 -12.88 10.06 -10.95
CA ILE A 203 -12.33 11.26 -11.61
C ILE A 203 -13.42 11.85 -12.53
N PRO A 204 -13.76 13.16 -12.39
CA PRO A 204 -14.77 13.82 -13.23
C PRO A 204 -14.47 13.66 -14.73
N LYS A 205 -15.50 13.38 -15.53
CA LYS A 205 -15.35 13.13 -16.98
C LYS A 205 -15.11 14.41 -17.78
N GLU A 206 -15.47 15.56 -17.21
CA GLU A 206 -15.32 16.89 -17.78
C GLU A 206 -13.85 17.20 -18.10
N LEU A 207 -12.90 16.61 -17.35
CA LEU A 207 -11.46 16.71 -17.64
C LEU A 207 -11.09 16.03 -18.97
N ASP A 208 -11.72 14.89 -19.26
CA ASP A 208 -11.48 14.16 -20.51
C ASP A 208 -12.12 14.88 -21.69
N GLU A 209 -13.30 15.46 -21.50
CA GLU A 209 -14.04 16.24 -22.50
C GLU A 209 -13.29 17.53 -22.86
N ALA A 210 -12.81 18.28 -21.85
CA ALA A 210 -11.98 19.45 -22.05
C ALA A 210 -10.71 19.12 -22.85
N ALA A 211 -10.03 18.04 -22.48
CA ALA A 211 -8.83 17.61 -23.20
C ALA A 211 -9.13 17.18 -24.65
N ARG A 212 -10.28 16.58 -24.92
CA ARG A 212 -10.71 16.26 -26.30
C ARG A 212 -11.00 17.52 -27.12
N ILE A 213 -11.56 18.56 -26.50
CA ILE A 213 -11.75 19.87 -27.16
C ILE A 213 -10.39 20.46 -27.54
N ASP A 214 -9.36 20.26 -26.71
CA ASP A 214 -7.95 20.60 -27.00
C ASP A 214 -7.25 19.64 -27.99
N GLY A 215 -7.99 18.73 -28.63
CA GLY A 215 -7.48 17.77 -29.62
C GLY A 215 -6.68 16.60 -29.01
N ALA A 216 -6.77 16.35 -27.71
CA ALA A 216 -6.10 15.22 -27.08
C ALA A 216 -6.82 13.89 -27.38
N GLY A 217 -6.08 12.93 -27.96
CA GLY A 217 -6.54 11.56 -28.09
C GLY A 217 -6.40 10.75 -26.79
N HIS A 218 -6.95 9.53 -26.79
CA HIS A 218 -6.94 8.64 -25.61
C HIS A 218 -5.58 8.41 -24.96
N PRO A 219 -4.47 8.18 -25.70
CA PRO A 219 -3.15 8.02 -25.08
C PRO A 219 -2.68 9.27 -24.32
N ARG A 220 -2.97 10.46 -24.87
CA ARG A 220 -2.60 11.74 -24.24
C ARG A 220 -3.44 12.00 -22.99
N ILE A 221 -4.75 11.73 -23.03
CA ILE A 221 -5.64 11.83 -21.87
C ILE A 221 -5.18 10.87 -20.76
N PHE A 222 -4.91 9.62 -21.12
CA PHE A 222 -4.44 8.62 -20.17
C PHE A 222 -3.13 9.06 -19.48
N LEU A 223 -2.09 9.38 -20.27
CA LEU A 223 -0.77 9.68 -19.74
C LEU A 223 -0.68 11.03 -19.00
N ARG A 224 -1.37 12.06 -19.47
CA ARG A 224 -1.22 13.43 -18.94
C ARG A 224 -2.28 13.82 -17.92
N ILE A 225 -3.43 13.16 -17.90
CA ILE A 225 -4.56 13.55 -17.04
C ILE A 225 -4.88 12.43 -16.07
N ILE A 226 -5.25 11.25 -16.57
CA ILE A 226 -5.71 10.15 -15.71
C ILE A 226 -4.57 9.62 -14.84
N LEU A 227 -3.41 9.31 -15.44
CA LEU A 227 -2.29 8.67 -14.74
C LEU A 227 -1.76 9.51 -13.56
N PRO A 228 -1.55 10.84 -13.68
CA PRO A 228 -1.16 11.67 -12.54
C PRO A 228 -2.25 11.78 -11.46
N LEU A 229 -3.51 11.90 -11.85
CA LEU A 229 -4.63 12.00 -10.90
C LEU A 229 -4.86 10.69 -10.13
N MET A 230 -4.54 9.54 -10.72
CA MET A 230 -4.64 8.24 -10.05
C MET A 230 -3.42 7.85 -9.20
N THR A 231 -2.51 8.77 -8.92
CA THR A 231 -1.34 8.55 -8.05
C THR A 231 -1.67 7.83 -6.73
N PRO A 232 -2.76 8.12 -6.00
CA PRO A 232 -3.10 7.38 -4.78
C PRO A 232 -3.40 5.89 -5.03
N ALA A 233 -4.08 5.57 -6.13
CA ALA A 233 -4.34 4.18 -6.53
C ALA A 233 -3.06 3.48 -6.99
N LEU A 234 -2.21 4.15 -7.78
CA LEU A 234 -0.91 3.62 -8.20
C LEU A 234 -0.02 3.32 -6.98
N ALA A 235 0.08 4.25 -6.04
CA ALA A 235 0.86 4.06 -4.81
C ALA A 235 0.33 2.86 -4.00
N THR A 236 -0.99 2.71 -3.89
CA THR A 236 -1.62 1.56 -3.22
C THR A 236 -1.23 0.26 -3.91
N THR A 237 -1.35 0.19 -5.24
CA THR A 237 -0.92 -0.98 -6.02
C THR A 237 0.56 -1.29 -5.85
N THR A 238 1.44 -0.27 -5.86
CA THR A 238 2.88 -0.45 -5.64
C THR A 238 3.17 -1.08 -4.29
N ILE A 239 2.58 -0.56 -3.21
CA ILE A 239 2.83 -1.04 -1.85
C ILE A 239 2.33 -2.48 -1.68
N PHE A 240 1.10 -2.78 -2.11
CA PHE A 240 0.58 -4.14 -2.02
C PHE A 240 1.35 -5.11 -2.90
N THR A 241 1.70 -4.73 -4.13
CA THR A 241 2.55 -5.57 -5.00
C THR A 241 3.89 -5.83 -4.34
N PHE A 242 4.53 -4.80 -3.76
CA PHE A 242 5.79 -4.97 -3.03
C PHE A 242 5.66 -5.99 -1.89
N ILE A 243 4.70 -5.78 -0.98
CA ILE A 243 4.55 -6.60 0.21
C ILE A 243 4.20 -8.04 -0.18
N TRP A 244 3.24 -8.23 -1.09
CA TRP A 244 2.82 -9.56 -1.52
C TRP A 244 3.91 -10.30 -2.27
N THR A 245 4.59 -9.66 -3.22
CA THR A 245 5.66 -10.32 -3.98
C THR A 245 6.92 -10.55 -3.14
N TRP A 246 7.26 -9.66 -2.20
CA TRP A 246 8.41 -9.88 -1.31
C TRP A 246 8.17 -11.01 -0.32
N SER A 247 6.94 -11.18 0.16
CA SER A 247 6.55 -12.23 1.13
C SER A 247 6.08 -13.54 0.49
N ASP A 248 5.97 -13.60 -0.83
CA ASP A 248 5.50 -14.80 -1.54
C ASP A 248 6.55 -15.90 -1.53
N PHE A 249 6.46 -16.75 -0.52
CA PHE A 249 7.31 -17.93 -0.41
C PHE A 249 6.87 -19.06 -1.35
N PHE A 250 5.56 -19.30 -1.46
CA PHE A 250 5.04 -20.53 -2.06
C PHE A 250 5.24 -20.60 -3.56
N SER A 251 4.91 -19.53 -4.30
CA SER A 251 5.08 -19.55 -5.75
C SER A 251 6.55 -19.54 -6.15
N GLN A 252 7.37 -18.80 -5.40
CA GLN A 252 8.80 -18.68 -5.63
C GLN A 252 9.50 -20.01 -5.39
N LEU A 253 9.12 -20.77 -4.36
CA LEU A 253 9.65 -22.11 -4.10
C LEU A 253 9.36 -23.08 -5.26
N ILE A 254 8.20 -22.97 -5.90
CA ILE A 254 7.81 -23.85 -7.00
C ILE A 254 8.62 -23.58 -8.27
N TYR A 255 8.91 -22.31 -8.56
CA TYR A 255 9.59 -21.93 -9.80
C TYR A 255 11.11 -21.83 -9.68
N LEU A 256 11.65 -21.56 -8.50
CA LEU A 256 13.09 -21.31 -8.29
C LEU A 256 13.71 -22.54 -7.64
N THR A 257 14.51 -23.29 -8.39
CA THR A 257 15.05 -24.59 -7.94
C THR A 257 16.56 -24.56 -7.67
N SER A 258 17.30 -23.63 -8.28
CA SER A 258 18.75 -23.50 -8.09
C SER A 258 19.10 -22.38 -7.09
N PRO A 259 20.10 -22.56 -6.21
CA PRO A 259 20.43 -21.59 -5.18
C PRO A 259 20.71 -20.18 -5.71
N ASN A 260 21.40 -20.04 -6.85
CA ASN A 260 21.75 -18.75 -7.44
C ASN A 260 20.54 -17.89 -7.86
N VAL A 261 19.37 -18.49 -8.07
CA VAL A 261 18.13 -17.78 -8.43
C VAL A 261 17.15 -17.70 -7.27
N PHE A 262 17.50 -18.14 -6.07
CA PHE A 262 16.60 -18.02 -4.92
C PHE A 262 16.34 -16.55 -4.57
N THR A 263 15.12 -16.29 -4.16
CA THR A 263 14.70 -15.07 -3.47
C THR A 263 14.90 -15.24 -1.97
N VAL A 264 14.76 -14.15 -1.21
CA VAL A 264 14.96 -14.13 0.24
C VAL A 264 14.07 -15.16 0.97
N PRO A 265 12.74 -15.26 0.70
CA PRO A 265 11.92 -16.25 1.38
C PRO A 265 12.37 -17.69 1.12
N VAL A 266 12.80 -17.99 -0.11
CA VAL A 266 13.29 -19.32 -0.50
C VAL A 266 14.64 -19.62 0.14
N ALA A 267 15.55 -18.64 0.14
CA ALA A 267 16.87 -18.76 0.76
C ALA A 267 16.77 -18.95 2.28
N LEU A 268 15.85 -18.24 2.96
CA LEU A 268 15.63 -18.42 4.40
C LEU A 268 15.20 -19.84 4.76
N ARG A 269 14.43 -20.52 3.89
CA ARG A 269 14.10 -21.93 4.06
C ARG A 269 15.34 -22.82 4.04
N SER A 270 16.35 -22.48 3.23
CA SER A 270 17.59 -23.26 3.10
C SER A 270 18.47 -23.24 4.34
N PHE A 271 18.25 -22.33 5.30
CA PHE A 271 18.90 -22.39 6.62
C PHE A 271 18.40 -23.57 7.46
N VAL A 272 17.18 -24.03 7.21
CA VAL A 272 16.58 -25.16 7.93
C VAL A 272 16.94 -26.44 7.17
N ASP A 273 18.09 -27.00 7.50
CA ASP A 273 18.52 -28.30 6.99
C ASP A 273 18.00 -29.43 7.89
N ALA A 274 17.41 -30.45 7.28
CA ALA A 274 16.94 -31.65 7.98
C ALA A 274 18.08 -32.64 8.29
N GLN A 275 19.24 -32.49 7.64
CA GLN A 275 20.37 -33.44 7.73
C GLN A 275 21.57 -32.90 8.51
N SER A 276 21.64 -31.58 8.78
CA SER A 276 22.71 -30.94 9.54
C SER A 276 22.16 -30.07 10.68
N SER A 277 23.05 -29.61 11.57
CA SER A 277 22.67 -28.68 12.63
C SER A 277 22.21 -27.35 12.02
N THR A 278 20.94 -27.00 12.23
CA THR A 278 20.38 -25.71 11.82
C THR A 278 21.05 -24.57 12.61
N ASP A 279 21.63 -23.60 11.90
CA ASP A 279 22.15 -22.38 12.50
C ASP A 279 21.01 -21.37 12.71
N TRP A 280 20.34 -21.50 13.85
CA TRP A 280 19.20 -20.66 14.22
C TRP A 280 19.56 -19.18 14.37
N GLY A 281 20.72 -18.87 14.94
CA GLY A 281 21.21 -17.50 15.10
C GLY A 281 21.37 -16.80 13.75
N ALA A 282 22.06 -17.45 12.81
CA ALA A 282 22.21 -16.94 11.44
C ALA A 282 20.88 -16.81 10.68
N MET A 283 19.98 -17.80 10.83
CA MET A 283 18.65 -17.75 10.22
C MET A 283 17.82 -16.56 10.75
N PHE A 284 17.82 -16.35 12.07
CA PHE A 284 17.11 -15.21 12.68
C PHE A 284 17.74 -13.87 12.27
N ALA A 285 19.07 -13.78 12.18
CA ALA A 285 19.76 -12.60 11.68
C ALA A 285 19.34 -12.25 10.25
N MET A 286 19.33 -13.23 9.34
CA MET A 286 18.87 -13.00 7.96
C MET A 286 17.37 -12.74 7.86
N SER A 287 16.56 -13.28 8.79
CA SER A 287 15.13 -12.96 8.91
C SER A 287 14.91 -11.50 9.35
N VAL A 288 15.76 -10.95 10.22
CA VAL A 288 15.72 -9.52 10.55
C VAL A 288 16.09 -8.67 9.34
N VAL A 289 17.15 -9.04 8.61
CA VAL A 289 17.56 -8.33 7.38
C VAL A 289 16.43 -8.35 6.34
N SER A 290 15.72 -9.47 6.18
CA SER A 290 14.62 -9.60 5.21
C SER A 290 13.41 -8.71 5.51
N LEU A 291 13.21 -8.33 6.77
CA LEU A 291 12.13 -7.43 7.18
C LEU A 291 12.42 -5.96 6.86
N LEU A 292 13.70 -5.56 6.77
CA LEU A 292 14.06 -4.15 6.56
C LEU A 292 13.42 -3.56 5.29
N PRO A 293 13.47 -4.21 4.11
CA PRO A 293 12.84 -3.67 2.91
C PRO A 293 11.33 -3.52 3.03
N VAL A 294 10.65 -4.48 3.67
CA VAL A 294 9.19 -4.42 3.92
C VAL A 294 8.85 -3.27 4.85
N PHE A 295 9.63 -3.09 5.91
CA PHE A 295 9.44 -2.00 6.86
C PHE A 295 9.64 -0.64 6.19
N ILE A 296 10.68 -0.48 5.37
CA ILE A 296 10.94 0.74 4.60
C ILE A 296 9.78 1.02 3.62
N ALA A 297 9.33 0.02 2.87
CA ALA A 297 8.21 0.15 1.95
C ALA A 297 6.93 0.57 2.68
N PHE A 298 6.67 0.01 3.87
CA PHE A 298 5.53 0.39 4.71
C PHE A 298 5.64 1.85 5.21
N LEU A 299 6.81 2.28 5.70
CA LEU A 299 7.03 3.66 6.15
C LEU A 299 6.81 4.69 5.05
N ILE A 300 7.25 4.38 3.83
CA ILE A 300 7.01 5.21 2.64
C ILE A 300 5.52 5.20 2.28
N GLY A 301 4.89 4.03 2.38
CA GLY A 301 3.53 3.76 1.95
C GLY A 301 2.41 4.24 2.87
N GLN A 302 2.66 4.37 4.18
CA GLN A 302 1.63 4.68 5.19
C GLN A 302 0.79 5.92 4.84
N LYS A 303 1.42 6.98 4.32
CA LYS A 303 0.75 8.24 3.97
C LYS A 303 -0.21 8.08 2.78
N PHE A 304 0.06 7.13 1.89
CA PHE A 304 -0.74 6.86 0.70
C PHE A 304 -1.88 5.89 0.99
N LEU A 305 -1.63 4.85 1.81
CA LEU A 305 -2.66 3.91 2.25
C LEU A 305 -3.78 4.60 3.02
N VAL A 306 -3.44 5.52 3.93
CA VAL A 306 -4.43 6.30 4.70
C VAL A 306 -5.29 7.17 3.77
N LYS A 307 -4.69 7.79 2.74
CA LYS A 307 -5.42 8.61 1.77
C LYS A 307 -6.30 7.78 0.82
N GLY A 308 -5.83 6.62 0.37
CA GLY A 308 -6.56 5.74 -0.55
C GLY A 308 -7.81 5.10 0.07
N ILE A 309 -7.74 4.68 1.33
CA ILE A 309 -8.88 4.11 2.08
C ILE A 309 -9.90 5.19 2.46
N ALA A 310 -9.45 6.42 2.74
CA ALA A 310 -10.36 7.52 3.09
C ALA A 310 -11.29 7.91 1.93
N THR A 311 -10.84 7.79 0.68
CA THR A 311 -11.65 8.12 -0.51
C THR A 311 -12.73 7.10 -0.85
N THR A 312 -12.66 5.85 -0.37
CA THR A 312 -13.68 4.82 -0.64
C THR A 312 -14.78 4.77 0.43
N GLY A 313 -14.59 5.43 1.57
CA GLY A 313 -15.50 5.35 2.74
C GLY A 313 -16.41 6.57 2.98
N ILE A 314 -16.28 7.65 2.22
CA ILE A 314 -17.15 8.84 2.40
C ILE A 314 -18.32 8.75 1.43
N LYS A 315 -19.45 8.27 1.95
CA LYS A 315 -20.80 8.57 1.49
C LYS A 315 -21.53 9.31 2.59
#